data_AF-A0A353HB20-F1
#
_entry.id   AF-A0A353HB20-F1
#
_cell.length_a   1.000
_cell.length_b   1.000
_cell.length_c   1.000
_cell.angle_alpha   90.00
_cell.angle_beta   90.00
_cell.angle_gamma   90.00
#
_symmetry.space_group_name_H-M   'P 1'
#
loop_
_entity.id
_entity.type
_entity.pdbx_description
1 polymer ?
#
loop_
_entity_poly.entity_id
_entity_poly.type
_entity_poly.pdbx_seq_one_letter_code
_entity_poly.pdbx_strand_id
1 'polypeptide(L)'
;MSRYDAFLSPCDNDDAKGIYYNGKVYLKCKMLLDGKIENVIINYSITESNTYCSKGADITDLLALNGESLSMPIFVIKNRAELYTVSEIGAVDLSPLKKVWITPETDFGLPCIIKTVKKIEAIIKGSVTVVIETENVKRKFEVKGNGKPVAINTCVKGNEFKFSFINQTMNCLIAKPVITYCYFD
;
A
#
# COMPACT_ATOMS: atom_id res chain seq x y z
N MET A 1 11.55 -5.23 9.56
CA MET A 1 11.38 -6.02 8.33
C MET A 1 10.52 -7.24 8.65
N SER A 2 9.20 -7.11 8.86
CA SER A 2 8.32 -8.25 9.19
C SER A 2 6.95 -8.24 8.51
N ARG A 3 6.61 -7.19 7.75
CA ARG A 3 5.27 -7.01 7.15
C ARG A 3 5.14 -7.55 5.73
N TYR A 4 6.26 -7.77 5.03
CA TYR A 4 6.24 -8.17 3.61
C TYR A 4 6.77 -9.59 3.36
N ASP A 5 7.36 -10.25 4.36
CA ASP A 5 8.07 -11.53 4.17
C ASP A 5 7.16 -12.62 3.62
N ALA A 6 5.90 -12.68 4.07
CA ALA A 6 4.89 -13.62 3.58
C ALA A 6 4.46 -13.38 2.12
N PHE A 7 4.69 -12.17 1.59
CA PHE A 7 4.40 -11.86 0.19
C PHE A 7 5.67 -11.95 -0.68
N LEU A 8 6.85 -11.79 -0.08
CA LEU A 8 8.15 -11.94 -0.74
C LEU A 8 8.51 -13.42 -0.92
N SER A 9 8.15 -14.28 0.04
CA SER A 9 8.09 -15.74 -0.16
C SER A 9 6.76 -16.07 -0.85
N PRO A 10 6.70 -16.77 -2.00
CA PRO A 10 7.66 -17.70 -2.64
C PRO A 10 8.38 -17.10 -3.86
N CYS A 11 8.57 -15.79 -3.92
CA CYS A 11 9.03 -15.13 -5.14
C CYS A 11 10.55 -15.18 -5.27
N ASP A 12 11.02 -15.56 -6.47
CA ASP A 12 12.41 -15.35 -6.87
C ASP A 12 12.67 -13.84 -7.09
N ASN A 13 13.60 -13.32 -6.28
CA ASN A 13 13.95 -11.92 -6.16
C ASN A 13 15.44 -11.67 -6.42
N ASP A 14 16.12 -12.55 -7.15
CA ASP A 14 17.54 -12.37 -7.51
C ASP A 14 17.79 -11.06 -8.30
N ASP A 15 16.76 -10.55 -8.97
CA ASP A 15 16.76 -9.29 -9.72
C ASP A 15 16.18 -8.09 -8.94
N ALA A 16 16.01 -8.22 -7.62
CA ALA A 16 15.56 -7.13 -6.77
C ALA A 16 16.60 -6.01 -6.70
N LYS A 17 16.13 -4.76 -6.75
CA LYS A 17 17.02 -3.59 -6.81
C LYS A 17 16.50 -2.44 -5.95
N GLY A 18 17.40 -1.86 -5.17
CA GLY A 18 17.11 -0.73 -4.30
C GLY A 18 17.75 0.56 -4.80
N ILE A 19 17.05 1.68 -4.71
CA ILE A 19 17.63 3.03 -4.82
C ILE A 19 17.17 3.90 -3.66
N TYR A 20 17.97 4.91 -3.36
CA TYR A 20 17.63 5.97 -2.42
C TYR A 20 17.50 7.29 -3.16
N TYR A 21 16.43 8.01 -2.91
CA TYR A 21 16.20 9.34 -3.47
C TYR A 21 15.30 10.17 -2.54
N ASN A 22 15.72 11.40 -2.24
CA ASN A 22 14.97 12.41 -1.47
C ASN A 22 14.31 11.87 -0.18
N GLY A 23 15.09 11.23 0.71
CA GLY A 23 14.57 10.70 1.98
C GLY A 23 13.75 9.43 1.85
N LYS A 24 13.65 8.83 0.65
CA LYS A 24 12.89 7.62 0.37
C LYS A 24 13.77 6.51 -0.20
N VAL A 25 13.53 5.29 0.26
CA VAL A 25 14.09 4.06 -0.31
C VAL A 25 13.03 3.43 -1.22
N TYR A 26 13.42 3.12 -2.45
CA TYR A 26 12.58 2.43 -3.43
C TYR A 26 13.20 1.06 -3.68
N LEU A 27 12.44 -0.01 -3.46
CA LEU A 27 12.86 -1.38 -3.71
C LEU A 27 11.95 -2.00 -4.77
N LYS A 28 12.50 -2.29 -5.93
CA LYS A 28 11.86 -3.14 -6.94
C LYS A 28 12.06 -4.59 -6.54
N CYS A 29 10.97 -5.34 -6.49
CA CYS A 29 10.94 -6.76 -6.16
C CYS A 29 9.68 -7.40 -6.74
N LYS A 30 9.64 -8.73 -6.72
CA LYS A 30 8.45 -9.55 -6.97
C LYS A 30 7.74 -9.86 -5.65
N MET A 31 6.41 -9.73 -5.66
CA MET A 31 5.56 -10.12 -4.53
C MET A 31 4.37 -10.96 -5.01
N LEU A 32 3.99 -11.96 -4.24
CA LEU A 32 2.76 -12.73 -4.42
C LEU A 32 1.59 -11.91 -3.87
N LEU A 33 0.81 -11.29 -4.76
CA LEU A 33 -0.33 -10.46 -4.42
C LEU A 33 -1.57 -11.00 -5.12
N ASP A 34 -2.66 -11.17 -4.37
CA ASP A 34 -3.95 -11.65 -4.91
C ASP A 34 -3.81 -12.98 -5.72
N GLY A 35 -2.89 -13.87 -5.31
CA GLY A 35 -2.62 -15.15 -5.96
C GLY A 35 -1.74 -15.07 -7.23
N LYS A 36 -1.18 -13.91 -7.54
CA LYS A 36 -0.28 -13.71 -8.69
C LYS A 36 1.05 -13.11 -8.27
N ILE A 37 2.14 -13.56 -8.88
CA ILE A 37 3.45 -12.93 -8.69
C ILE A 37 3.52 -11.70 -9.60
N GLU A 38 3.67 -10.52 -9.00
CA GLU A 38 3.72 -9.23 -9.69
C GLU A 38 5.03 -8.50 -9.39
N ASN A 39 5.58 -7.78 -10.37
CA ASN A 39 6.64 -6.80 -10.14
C ASN A 39 6.04 -5.55 -9.47
N VAL A 40 6.65 -5.15 -8.35
CA VAL A 40 6.17 -4.04 -7.52
C VAL A 40 7.33 -3.16 -7.06
N ILE A 41 6.99 -1.98 -6.56
CA ILE A 41 7.92 -1.12 -5.83
C ILE A 41 7.44 -0.92 -4.40
N ILE A 42 8.28 -1.30 -3.46
CA ILE A 42 8.15 -0.93 -2.06
C ILE A 42 8.86 0.41 -1.87
N ASN A 43 8.11 1.41 -1.42
CA ASN A 43 8.59 2.76 -1.12
C ASN A 43 8.60 2.93 0.40
N TYR A 44 9.74 3.24 0.98
CA TYR A 44 9.87 3.55 2.40
C TYR A 44 10.35 4.99 2.58
N SER A 45 9.56 5.81 3.27
CA SER A 45 9.99 7.16 3.68
C SER A 45 10.73 7.09 5.00
N ILE A 46 11.99 7.51 5.01
CA ILE A 46 12.80 7.56 6.23
C ILE A 46 12.27 8.65 7.16
N THR A 47 11.89 9.80 6.62
CA THR A 47 11.42 10.95 7.41
C THR A 47 10.04 10.71 8.02
N GLU A 48 9.13 10.09 7.28
CA GLU A 48 7.75 9.85 7.72
C GLU A 48 7.55 8.47 8.36
N SER A 49 8.59 7.61 8.31
CA SER A 49 8.54 6.22 8.80
C SER A 49 7.36 5.41 8.25
N ASN A 50 6.95 5.70 7.01
CA ASN A 50 5.84 5.02 6.34
C ASN A 50 6.31 4.18 5.16
N THR A 51 5.54 3.15 4.81
CA THR A 51 5.86 2.24 3.71
C THR A 51 4.64 2.00 2.84
N TYR A 52 4.83 2.04 1.52
CA TYR A 52 3.78 1.81 0.54
C TYR A 52 4.27 0.87 -0.55
N CYS A 53 3.39 -0.02 -1.02
CA CYS A 53 3.64 -0.86 -2.18
C CYS A 53 2.85 -0.31 -3.38
N SER A 54 3.57 -0.01 -4.47
CA SER A 54 3.01 0.37 -5.77
C SER A 54 3.02 -0.85 -6.70
N LYS A 55 1.87 -1.19 -7.27
CA LYS A 55 1.72 -2.32 -8.21
C LYS A 55 1.05 -1.90 -9.51
N GLY A 56 1.12 -2.77 -10.53
CA GLY A 56 0.42 -2.59 -11.82
C GLY A 56 1.22 -1.84 -12.90
N ALA A 57 2.45 -1.41 -12.62
CA ALA A 57 3.33 -0.75 -13.58
C ALA A 57 4.44 -1.67 -14.14
N ASP A 58 4.43 -2.97 -13.80
CA ASP A 58 5.41 -4.01 -14.22
C ASP A 58 6.84 -3.47 -14.39
N ILE A 59 7.40 -2.97 -13.29
CA ILE A 59 8.68 -2.27 -13.29
C ILE A 59 9.81 -3.31 -13.32
N THR A 60 10.63 -3.23 -14.38
CA THR A 60 11.68 -4.21 -14.69
C THR A 60 13.04 -3.77 -14.18
N ASP A 61 13.31 -2.47 -14.13
CA ASP A 61 14.55 -1.90 -13.59
C ASP A 61 14.30 -0.51 -13.00
N LEU A 62 15.20 -0.06 -12.12
CA LEU A 62 15.19 1.26 -11.53
C LEU A 62 16.61 1.80 -11.33
N LEU A 63 16.74 3.13 -11.32
CA LEU A 63 18.01 3.84 -11.12
C LEU A 63 17.73 5.19 -10.46
N ALA A 64 18.60 5.67 -9.57
CA ALA A 64 18.60 7.07 -9.16
C ALA A 64 19.56 7.84 -10.07
N LEU A 65 19.03 8.75 -10.89
CA LEU A 65 19.84 9.73 -11.59
C LEU A 65 20.21 10.83 -10.59
N ASN A 66 21.50 11.15 -10.48
CA ASN A 66 21.97 12.23 -9.63
C ASN A 66 22.94 13.12 -10.42
N GLY A 67 22.41 14.18 -11.02
CA GLY A 67 23.16 15.19 -11.76
C GLY A 67 23.00 16.59 -11.17
N GLU A 68 23.87 17.51 -11.58
CA GLU A 68 23.92 18.88 -11.04
C GLU A 68 22.62 19.67 -11.23
N SER A 69 21.96 19.51 -12.39
CA SER A 69 20.71 20.18 -12.74
C SER A 69 19.47 19.29 -12.60
N LEU A 70 19.66 17.97 -12.48
CA LEU A 70 18.59 17.00 -12.48
C LEU A 70 18.94 15.78 -11.62
N SER A 71 18.19 15.60 -10.55
CA SER A 71 18.24 14.41 -9.70
C SER A 71 16.83 13.83 -9.63
N MET A 72 16.65 12.54 -9.93
CA MET A 72 15.34 11.87 -9.89
C MET A 72 15.48 10.34 -9.95
N PRO A 73 14.49 9.59 -9.45
CA PRO A 73 14.42 8.16 -9.69
C PRO A 73 13.85 7.90 -11.09
N ILE A 74 14.48 6.99 -11.81
CA ILE A 74 14.12 6.51 -13.15
C ILE A 74 13.71 5.04 -13.05
N PHE A 75 12.70 4.66 -13.82
CA PHE A 75 12.06 3.34 -13.84
C PHE A 75 11.90 2.88 -15.29
N VAL A 76 12.15 1.60 -15.53
CA VAL A 76 11.86 0.93 -16.79
C VAL A 76 10.61 0.07 -16.62
N ILE A 77 9.59 0.32 -17.44
CA ILE A 77 8.33 -0.42 -17.41
C ILE A 77 8.34 -1.44 -18.55
N LYS A 78 7.94 -2.69 -18.26
CA LYS A 78 7.86 -3.75 -19.28
C LYS A 78 6.98 -3.31 -20.45
N ASN A 79 7.41 -3.63 -21.67
CA ASN A 79 6.72 -3.29 -22.93
C ASN A 79 6.54 -1.78 -23.19
N ARG A 80 7.37 -0.93 -22.57
CA ARG A 80 7.46 0.49 -22.89
C ARG A 80 8.90 0.84 -23.26
N ALA A 81 9.06 1.66 -24.30
CA ALA A 81 10.38 2.07 -24.80
C ALA A 81 10.98 3.27 -24.05
N GLU A 82 10.15 3.99 -23.29
CA GLU A 82 10.53 5.22 -22.61
C GLU A 82 11.02 4.96 -21.18
N LEU A 83 11.87 5.87 -20.68
CA LEU A 83 12.26 5.94 -19.28
C LEU A 83 11.22 6.75 -18.49
N TYR A 84 10.73 6.20 -17.38
CA TYR A 84 9.71 6.85 -16.56
C TYR A 84 10.30 7.34 -15.25
N THR A 85 9.72 8.39 -14.68
CA THR A 85 9.98 8.79 -13.29
C THR A 85 8.70 8.65 -12.47
N VAL A 86 8.83 8.21 -11.23
CA VAL A 86 7.74 8.31 -10.25
C VAL A 86 7.79 9.73 -9.74
N SER A 87 6.90 10.55 -10.28
CA SER A 87 6.58 11.84 -9.69
C SER A 87 6.26 11.64 -8.19
N GLU A 88 6.66 12.59 -7.33
CA GLU A 88 6.46 12.50 -5.87
C GLU A 88 5.00 12.22 -5.45
N ILE A 89 4.07 12.41 -6.39
CA ILE A 89 2.62 12.23 -6.29
C ILE A 89 2.14 10.79 -6.59
N GLY A 90 3.05 9.87 -6.90
CA GLY A 90 2.78 8.45 -7.16
C GLY A 90 2.00 8.21 -8.46
N ALA A 91 2.40 8.86 -9.53
CA ALA A 91 1.89 8.71 -10.89
C ALA A 91 3.03 8.41 -11.86
N VAL A 92 2.72 7.68 -12.93
CA VAL A 92 3.58 7.47 -14.11
C VAL A 92 2.89 8.18 -15.27
N ASP A 93 3.58 9.11 -15.93
CA ASP A 93 3.02 9.88 -17.05
C ASP A 93 1.67 10.55 -16.69
N LEU A 94 1.62 11.21 -15.53
CA LEU A 94 0.42 11.84 -14.94
C LEU A 94 -0.76 10.88 -14.66
N SER A 95 -0.63 9.60 -14.99
CA SER A 95 -1.61 8.56 -14.68
C SER A 95 -1.38 8.05 -13.26
N PRO A 96 -2.33 8.23 -12.32
CA PRO A 96 -2.15 7.78 -10.96
C PRO A 96 -2.06 6.26 -10.89
N LEU A 97 -0.97 5.76 -10.30
CA LEU A 97 -0.83 4.32 -10.02
C LEU A 97 -1.79 3.91 -8.91
N LYS A 98 -2.28 2.66 -9.00
CA LYS A 98 -3.03 2.02 -7.93
C LYS A 98 -2.06 1.71 -6.78
N LYS A 99 -2.27 2.37 -5.66
CA LYS A 99 -1.53 2.18 -4.42
C LYS A 99 -2.39 1.35 -3.49
N VAL A 100 -1.80 0.35 -2.87
CA VAL A 100 -2.51 -0.54 -1.95
C VAL A 100 -1.69 -0.75 -0.70
N TRP A 101 -2.30 -0.49 0.45
CA TRP A 101 -1.79 -0.88 1.75
C TRP A 101 -2.65 -2.02 2.28
N ILE A 102 -2.05 -3.17 2.59
CA ILE A 102 -2.74 -4.37 3.06
C ILE A 102 -2.12 -4.79 4.39
N THR A 103 -2.94 -5.11 5.39
CA THR A 103 -2.46 -5.73 6.62
C THR A 103 -2.33 -7.24 6.44
N PRO A 104 -1.45 -7.90 7.20
CA PRO A 104 -1.62 -9.33 7.48
C PRO A 104 -3.01 -9.61 8.06
N GLU A 105 -3.40 -10.88 8.04
CA GLU A 105 -4.54 -11.35 8.81
C GLU A 105 -4.27 -11.19 10.31
N THR A 106 -5.31 -10.83 11.05
CA THR A 106 -5.22 -10.65 12.49
C THR A 106 -6.52 -11.06 13.18
N ASP A 107 -6.38 -11.75 14.30
CA ASP A 107 -7.43 -12.01 15.27
C ASP A 107 -7.39 -11.01 16.43
N PHE A 108 -6.64 -9.92 16.32
CA PHE A 108 -6.39 -8.96 17.40
C PHE A 108 -5.86 -9.61 18.71
N GLY A 109 -5.23 -10.79 18.62
CA GLY A 109 -4.74 -11.56 19.77
C GLY A 109 -5.82 -12.33 20.54
N LEU A 110 -7.02 -12.48 19.98
CA LEU A 110 -8.18 -13.12 20.61
C LEU A 110 -8.72 -14.26 19.71
N PRO A 111 -8.01 -15.39 19.59
CA PRO A 111 -8.41 -16.48 18.71
C PRO A 111 -9.79 -17.03 19.10
N CYS A 112 -10.54 -17.53 18.12
CA CYS A 112 -11.87 -18.14 18.30
C CYS A 112 -12.99 -17.25 18.91
N ILE A 113 -12.72 -15.96 19.20
CA ILE A 113 -13.73 -14.98 19.64
C ILE A 113 -14.23 -14.16 18.43
N ILE A 114 -15.54 -14.09 18.23
CA ILE A 114 -16.14 -13.21 17.22
C ILE A 114 -16.05 -11.76 17.71
N LYS A 115 -15.44 -10.89 16.90
CA LYS A 115 -15.41 -9.44 17.14
C LYS A 115 -16.27 -8.71 16.12
N THR A 116 -16.65 -7.50 16.48
CA THR A 116 -17.22 -6.52 15.57
C THR A 116 -16.25 -5.35 15.41
N VAL A 117 -15.72 -5.13 14.21
CA VAL A 117 -15.07 -3.86 13.88
C VAL A 117 -16.17 -2.83 13.74
N LYS A 118 -16.24 -1.88 14.68
CA LYS A 118 -17.27 -0.84 14.73
C LYS A 118 -16.88 0.35 13.87
N LYS A 119 -15.61 0.76 13.96
CA LYS A 119 -15.12 2.00 13.36
C LYS A 119 -13.65 1.87 12.92
N ILE A 120 -13.33 2.52 11.82
CA ILE A 120 -11.94 2.83 11.41
C ILE A 120 -11.81 4.34 11.36
N GLU A 121 -10.80 4.89 12.02
CA GLU A 121 -10.43 6.31 11.95
C GLU A 121 -9.09 6.47 11.25
N ALA A 122 -8.99 7.42 10.32
CA ALA A 122 -7.73 7.73 9.67
C ALA A 122 -7.73 9.19 9.19
N ILE A 123 -6.55 9.77 9.02
CA ILE A 123 -6.39 11.02 8.28
C ILE A 123 -6.36 10.65 6.79
N ILE A 124 -7.36 11.10 6.04
CA ILE A 124 -7.49 10.81 4.60
C ILE A 124 -7.49 12.12 3.82
N LYS A 125 -6.63 12.24 2.80
CA LYS A 125 -6.69 13.28 1.75
C LYS A 125 -6.86 12.57 0.41
N GLY A 126 -7.90 12.92 -0.34
CA GLY A 126 -8.25 12.26 -1.60
C GLY A 126 -9.29 11.16 -1.44
N SER A 127 -9.38 10.26 -2.43
CA SER A 127 -10.37 9.18 -2.49
C SER A 127 -9.72 7.83 -2.22
N VAL A 128 -10.26 7.09 -1.26
CA VAL A 128 -9.73 5.80 -0.79
C VAL A 128 -10.88 4.80 -0.67
N THR A 129 -10.64 3.56 -1.09
CA THR A 129 -11.50 2.43 -0.79
C THR A 129 -10.89 1.62 0.34
N VAL A 130 -11.57 1.56 1.48
CA VAL A 130 -11.19 0.69 2.60
C VAL A 130 -11.94 -0.63 2.45
N VAL A 131 -11.20 -1.74 2.52
CA VAL A 131 -11.74 -3.10 2.43
C VAL A 131 -11.48 -3.80 3.73
N ILE A 132 -12.52 -4.40 4.30
CA ILE A 132 -12.43 -5.29 5.46
C ILE A 132 -12.87 -6.67 4.98
N GLU A 133 -11.95 -7.62 5.11
CA GLU A 133 -12.17 -9.02 4.77
C GLU A 133 -12.08 -9.84 6.06
N THR A 134 -13.03 -10.75 6.24
CA THR A 134 -13.05 -11.75 7.29
C THR A 134 -13.17 -13.13 6.66
N GLU A 135 -13.17 -14.18 7.47
CA GLU A 135 -13.40 -15.55 7.01
C GLU A 135 -14.75 -15.73 6.29
N ASN A 136 -15.73 -14.86 6.55
CA ASN A 136 -17.10 -14.97 6.04
C ASN A 136 -17.51 -13.84 5.09
N VAL A 137 -16.88 -12.66 5.18
CA VAL A 137 -17.37 -11.48 4.45
C VAL A 137 -16.25 -10.57 3.96
N LYS A 138 -16.45 -9.97 2.78
CA LYS A 138 -15.62 -8.90 2.25
C LYS A 138 -16.46 -7.65 2.03
N ARG A 139 -16.26 -6.62 2.84
CA ARG A 139 -16.96 -5.33 2.72
C ARG A 139 -16.03 -4.22 2.24
N LYS A 140 -16.56 -3.33 1.40
CA LYS A 140 -15.84 -2.18 0.85
C LYS A 140 -16.53 -0.89 1.29
N PHE A 141 -15.73 0.12 1.62
CA PHE A 141 -16.16 1.44 2.06
C PHE A 141 -15.42 2.49 1.23
N GLU A 142 -16.16 3.27 0.46
CA GLU A 142 -15.59 4.39 -0.29
C GLU A 142 -15.58 5.65 0.56
N VAL A 143 -14.41 6.28 0.66
CA VAL A 143 -14.19 7.40 1.57
C VAL A 143 -13.44 8.50 0.85
N LYS A 144 -13.95 9.72 0.95
CA LYS A 144 -13.27 10.93 0.49
C LYS A 144 -12.91 11.77 1.70
N GLY A 145 -11.66 12.21 1.77
CA GLY A 145 -11.17 13.07 2.84
C GLY A 145 -10.40 14.27 2.31
N ASN A 146 -10.28 15.29 3.14
CA ASN A 146 -9.62 16.57 2.82
C ASN A 146 -8.33 16.80 3.64
N GLY A 147 -7.77 15.73 4.22
CA GLY A 147 -6.59 15.79 5.10
C GLY A 147 -6.92 15.97 6.58
N LYS A 148 -8.20 15.89 6.97
CA LYS A 148 -8.64 15.83 8.37
C LYS A 148 -8.97 14.38 8.77
N PRO A 149 -9.06 14.07 10.08
CA PRO A 149 -9.55 12.77 10.55
C PRO A 149 -10.94 12.47 9.98
N VAL A 150 -11.11 11.26 9.47
CA VAL A 150 -12.38 10.72 8.98
C VAL A 150 -12.70 9.43 9.74
N ALA A 151 -13.94 9.29 10.18
CA ALA A 151 -14.46 8.09 10.79
C ALA A 151 -15.29 7.29 9.78
N ILE A 152 -14.98 6.00 9.67
CA ILE A 152 -15.66 5.05 8.79
C ILE A 152 -16.38 4.05 9.69
N ASN A 153 -17.71 4.15 9.75
CA ASN A 153 -18.54 3.19 10.49
C ASN A 153 -18.73 1.94 9.65
N THR A 154 -18.34 0.77 10.19
CA THR A 154 -18.16 -0.44 9.38
C THR A 154 -19.08 -1.58 9.80
N CYS A 155 -19.17 -1.85 11.11
CA CYS A 155 -19.98 -2.90 11.72
C CYS A 155 -19.76 -4.27 11.06
N VAL A 156 -18.50 -4.65 10.85
CA VAL A 156 -18.12 -5.94 10.24
C VAL A 156 -17.80 -6.95 11.36
N LYS A 157 -18.50 -8.10 11.36
CA LYS A 157 -18.29 -9.18 12.31
C LYS A 157 -17.42 -10.29 11.71
N GLY A 158 -16.53 -10.86 12.51
CA GLY A 158 -15.63 -11.96 12.12
C GLY A 158 -14.70 -12.40 13.24
N ASN A 159 -13.98 -13.50 13.01
CA ASN A 159 -12.93 -13.97 13.91
C ASN A 159 -11.56 -13.40 13.52
N GLU A 160 -11.23 -13.51 12.24
CA GLU A 160 -10.00 -13.05 11.61
C GLU A 160 -10.31 -11.90 10.67
N PHE A 161 -9.39 -10.94 10.57
CA PHE A 161 -9.58 -9.73 9.81
C PHE A 161 -8.36 -9.40 8.96
N LYS A 162 -8.62 -8.92 7.75
CA LYS A 162 -7.65 -8.34 6.84
C LYS A 162 -8.16 -6.99 6.35
N PHE A 163 -7.31 -5.98 6.45
CA PHE A 163 -7.65 -4.62 6.05
C PHE A 163 -6.87 -4.24 4.80
N SER A 164 -7.53 -3.61 3.84
CA SER A 164 -6.86 -3.02 2.68
C SER A 164 -7.32 -1.59 2.47
N PHE A 165 -6.38 -0.69 2.17
CA PHE A 165 -6.65 0.69 1.80
C PHE A 165 -6.13 0.86 0.38
N ILE A 166 -7.05 1.10 -0.54
CA ILE A 166 -6.80 1.15 -1.97
C ILE A 166 -7.03 2.57 -2.44
N ASN A 167 -6.09 3.16 -3.17
CA ASN A 167 -6.30 4.45 -3.79
C ASN A 167 -5.68 4.48 -5.19
N GLN A 168 -6.28 5.25 -6.08
CA GLN A 168 -5.78 5.48 -7.44
C GLN A 168 -5.86 6.97 -7.79
N THR A 169 -5.63 7.83 -6.81
CA THR A 169 -5.56 9.29 -6.98
C THR A 169 -4.14 9.78 -6.76
N MET A 170 -3.79 10.86 -7.46
CA MET A 170 -2.57 11.61 -7.18
C MET A 170 -2.66 12.26 -5.79
N ASN A 171 -1.52 12.44 -5.10
CA ASN A 171 -1.44 13.14 -3.80
C ASN A 171 -2.37 12.62 -2.70
N CYS A 172 -2.66 11.31 -2.72
CA CYS A 172 -3.44 10.71 -1.66
C CYS A 172 -2.60 10.52 -0.40
N LEU A 173 -3.18 10.90 0.74
CA LEU A 173 -2.60 10.66 2.06
C LEU A 173 -3.54 9.74 2.83
N ILE A 174 -2.99 8.67 3.40
CA ILE A 174 -3.63 7.85 4.42
C ILE A 174 -2.64 7.77 5.57
N ALA A 175 -3.02 8.32 6.73
CA ALA A 175 -2.14 8.32 7.90
C ALA A 175 -2.92 7.97 9.17
N LYS A 176 -2.18 7.38 10.12
CA LYS A 176 -2.65 7.05 11.48
C LYS A 176 -3.98 6.27 11.49
N PRO A 177 -4.10 5.12 10.78
CA PRO A 177 -5.29 4.29 10.88
C PRO A 177 -5.43 3.74 12.31
N VAL A 178 -6.60 3.90 12.90
CA VAL A 178 -7.00 3.36 14.20
C VAL A 178 -8.25 2.50 13.99
N ILE A 179 -8.19 1.25 14.44
CA ILE A 179 -9.29 0.29 14.32
C ILE A 179 -9.93 0.13 15.70
N THR A 180 -11.22 0.38 15.81
CA THR A 180 -12.01 0.16 17.03
C THR A 180 -12.88 -1.08 16.85
N TYR A 181 -12.70 -2.06 17.73
CA TYR A 181 -13.48 -3.30 17.76
C TYR A 181 -14.03 -3.59 19.16
N CYS A 182 -15.09 -4.39 19.22
CA CYS A 182 -15.59 -4.98 20.47
C CYS A 182 -15.89 -6.47 20.27
N TYR A 183 -15.90 -7.23 21.37
CA TYR A 183 -16.19 -8.67 21.40
C TYR A 183 -17.36 -9.03 22.31
N PHE A 184 -17.89 -8.04 23.03
CA PHE A 184 -19.20 -8.05 23.66
C PHE A 184 -20.00 -6.88 23.06
N ASP A 185 -21.25 -7.13 22.69
CA ASP A 185 -22.18 -6.04 22.35
C ASP A 185 -22.68 -5.39 23.65
#